data_AF-A0A2M9USU9-F1
#
_entry.id   AF-A0A2M9USU9-F1
#
_cell.length_a   1.000
_cell.length_b   1.000
_cell.length_c   1.000
_cell.angle_alpha   90.00
_cell.angle_beta   90.00
_cell.angle_gamma   90.00
#
_symmetry.space_group_name_H-M   'P 1'
#
loop_
_entity.id
_entity.type
_entity.pdbx_description
1 polymer ?
#
loop_
_entity_poly.entity_id
_entity_poly.type
_entity_poly.pdbx_seq_one_letter_code
_entity_poly.pdbx_strand_id
1 'polypeptide(L)'
;MATLDDITEKIRSAMEAQGTYTPELDLCIELCAGSYMAFRIALSDISKKRMKSFTKEITRENNEKLVAHPAFKTLFDALEATRKQLRELGLTLQTLASGEADEVTELIDEVNKADDYE
;
A
#
# COMPACT_ATOMS: atom_id res chain seq x y z
N MET A 1 9.15 11.53 10.92
CA MET A 1 8.24 10.86 9.96
C MET A 1 9.01 10.71 8.67
N ALA A 2 8.86 9.60 7.94
CA ALA A 2 9.42 9.52 6.61
C ALA A 2 8.78 10.62 5.75
N THR A 3 9.56 11.32 4.94
CA THR A 3 9.08 12.35 4.02
C THR A 3 8.30 11.70 2.88
N LEU A 4 7.62 12.51 2.07
CA LEU A 4 6.97 12.01 0.86
C LEU A 4 8.01 11.36 -0.07
N ASP A 5 9.16 12.02 -0.24
CA ASP A 5 10.27 11.54 -1.06
C ASP A 5 10.79 10.17 -0.57
N ASP A 6 10.96 9.99 0.75
CA ASP A 6 11.38 8.69 1.32
C ASP A 6 10.39 7.55 0.98
N ILE A 7 9.09 7.86 0.87
CA ILE A 7 8.06 6.88 0.56
C ILE A 7 8.06 6.61 -0.95
N THR A 8 8.17 7.64 -1.77
CA THR A 8 8.28 7.55 -3.23
C THR A 8 9.49 6.69 -3.61
N GLU A 9 10.66 6.94 -3.03
CA GLU A 9 11.87 6.14 -3.28
C GLU A 9 11.68 4.68 -2.89
N LYS A 10 11.03 4.39 -1.76
CA LYS A 10 10.75 3.00 -1.36
C LYS A 10 9.83 2.27 -2.33
N ILE A 11 8.80 2.94 -2.83
CA ILE A 11 7.87 2.37 -3.80
C ILE A 11 8.60 2.14 -5.13
N ARG A 12 9.40 3.12 -5.58
CA ARG A 12 10.24 2.99 -6.78
C ARG A 12 11.20 1.81 -6.66
N SER A 13 11.99 1.72 -5.58
CA SER A 13 12.91 0.61 -5.36
C SER A 13 12.21 -0.76 -5.30
N ALA A 14 10.99 -0.82 -4.76
CA ALA A 14 10.21 -2.06 -4.76
C ALA A 14 9.79 -2.48 -6.18
N MET A 15 9.40 -1.53 -7.03
CA MET A 15 9.05 -1.80 -8.44
C MET A 15 10.30 -2.11 -9.29
N GLU A 16 11.43 -1.46 -9.02
CA GLU A 16 12.71 -1.77 -9.66
C GLU A 16 13.16 -3.19 -9.32
N ALA A 17 13.04 -3.60 -8.05
CA ALA A 17 13.33 -4.97 -7.62
C ALA A 17 12.43 -6.02 -8.28
N GLN A 18 11.21 -5.64 -8.68
CA GLN A 18 10.27 -6.49 -9.43
C GLN A 18 10.49 -6.43 -10.96
N GLY A 19 11.34 -5.52 -11.46
CA GLY A 19 11.52 -5.28 -12.89
C GLY A 19 10.29 -4.65 -13.59
N THR A 20 9.32 -4.14 -12.83
CA THR A 20 8.06 -3.56 -13.35
C THR A 20 8.11 -2.03 -13.43
N TYR A 21 9.18 -1.42 -12.93
CA TYR A 21 9.34 0.04 -12.95
C TYR A 21 9.49 0.58 -14.37
N THR A 22 8.73 1.63 -14.68
CA THR A 22 8.92 2.47 -15.85
C THR A 22 8.79 3.95 -15.44
N PRO A 23 9.51 4.88 -16.10
CA PRO A 23 9.43 6.31 -15.78
C PRO A 23 8.02 6.91 -15.92
N GLU A 24 7.17 6.31 -16.75
CA GLU A 24 5.77 6.74 -16.93
C GLU A 24 4.92 6.53 -15.66
N LEU A 25 5.36 5.65 -14.76
CA LEU A 25 4.67 5.36 -13.51
C LEU A 25 5.05 6.31 -12.37
N ASP A 26 5.96 7.26 -12.56
CA ASP A 26 6.38 8.20 -11.52
C ASP A 26 5.19 8.98 -10.91
N LEU A 27 4.22 9.40 -11.74
CA LEU A 27 3.00 10.05 -11.25
C LEU A 27 2.17 9.11 -10.37
N CYS A 28 2.04 7.84 -10.75
CA CYS A 28 1.32 6.83 -9.98
C CYS A 28 2.04 6.51 -8.66
N ILE A 29 3.37 6.49 -8.68
CA ILE A 29 4.20 6.31 -7.49
C ILE A 29 4.00 7.48 -6.52
N GLU A 30 4.00 8.72 -7.01
CA GLU A 30 3.77 9.91 -6.19
C GLU A 30 2.36 9.92 -5.58
N LEU A 31 1.33 9.57 -6.36
CA LEU A 31 -0.05 9.42 -5.86
C LEU A 31 -0.14 8.33 -4.80
N CYS A 32 0.50 7.19 -5.01
CA CYS A 32 0.57 6.11 -4.04
C CYS A 32 1.27 6.57 -2.74
N ALA A 33 2.40 7.27 -2.86
CA ALA A 33 3.12 7.81 -1.71
C ALA A 33 2.28 8.81 -0.91
N GLY A 34 1.57 9.71 -1.60
CA GLY A 34 0.65 10.67 -0.99
C GLY A 34 -0.50 10.00 -0.25
N SER A 35 -1.13 8.99 -0.86
CA SER A 35 -2.20 8.22 -0.22
C SER A 35 -1.72 7.49 1.04
N TYR A 36 -0.53 6.89 0.98
CA TYR A 36 0.10 6.24 2.13
C TYR A 36 0.43 7.24 3.25
N MET A 37 0.89 8.44 2.91
CA MET A 37 1.13 9.50 3.89
C MET A 37 -0.18 9.93 4.59
N ALA A 38 -1.27 10.09 3.85
CA ALA A 38 -2.58 10.39 4.42
C ALA A 38 -3.07 9.27 5.36
N PHE A 39 -2.88 8.01 4.96
CA PHE A 39 -3.16 6.86 5.82
C PHE A 39 -2.34 6.89 7.12
N ARG A 40 -1.03 7.21 7.06
CA ARG A 40 -0.18 7.31 8.26
C ARG A 40 -0.62 8.41 9.21
N ILE A 41 -1.08 9.55 8.69
CA ILE A 41 -1.61 10.65 9.52
C ILE A 41 -2.89 10.18 10.23
N ALA A 42 -3.84 9.60 9.49
CA ALA A 42 -5.07 9.07 10.06
C ALA A 42 -4.80 7.95 11.10
N LEU A 43 -3.82 7.09 10.85
CA LEU A 43 -3.39 6.05 11.79
C LEU A 43 -2.77 6.65 13.06
N SER A 44 -1.95 7.71 12.90
CA SER A 44 -1.38 8.43 14.04
C SER A 44 -2.47 9.06 14.89
N ASP A 45 -3.53 9.60 14.30
CA ASP A 45 -4.63 10.20 15.04
C ASP A 45 -5.35 9.18 15.92
N ILE A 46 -5.67 7.99 15.39
CA ILE A 46 -6.35 6.97 16.18
C ILE A 46 -5.45 6.27 17.21
N SER A 47 -4.12 6.25 16.99
CA SER A 47 -3.16 5.63 17.90
C SER A 47 -2.94 6.39 19.21
N LYS A 48 -3.51 7.59 19.35
CA LYS A 48 -3.40 8.42 20.56
C LYS A 48 -4.08 7.73 21.75
N LYS A 49 -3.38 7.66 22.90
CA LYS A 49 -3.82 6.97 24.15
C LYS A 49 -5.23 7.31 24.67
N ARG A 50 -5.83 8.43 24.24
CA ARG A 50 -7.16 8.89 24.69
C ARG A 50 -8.23 8.80 23.62
N MET A 51 -7.92 8.24 22.45
CA MET A 51 -8.90 8.09 21.39
C MET A 51 -9.97 7.08 21.80
N LYS A 52 -11.24 7.43 21.61
CA LYS A 52 -12.38 6.55 21.84
C LYS A 52 -12.95 6.10 20.49
N SER A 53 -13.50 4.89 20.46
CA SER A 53 -14.19 4.36 19.28
C SER A 53 -15.50 5.09 18.94
N PHE A 54 -15.98 5.95 19.84
CA PHE A 54 -17.25 6.65 19.70
C PHE A 54 -17.17 8.12 20.10
N THR A 55 -18.07 8.92 19.54
CA THR A 55 -18.37 10.30 19.91
C THR A 55 -19.79 10.39 20.43
N LYS A 56 -20.02 11.34 21.35
CA LYS A 56 -21.37 11.69 21.82
C LYS A 56 -21.92 12.79 20.93
N GLU A 57 -23.08 12.56 20.33
CA GLU A 57 -23.85 13.58 19.62
C GLU A 57 -25.10 13.94 20.43
N ILE A 58 -25.39 15.22 20.51
CA ILE A 58 -26.63 15.72 21.12
C ILE A 58 -27.69 15.76 20.03
N THR A 59 -28.79 15.04 20.22
CA THR A 59 -29.91 15.05 19.27
C THR A 59 -30.69 16.36 19.37
N ARG A 60 -31.57 16.61 18.38
CA ARG A 60 -32.48 17.77 18.39
C ARG A 60 -33.37 17.83 19.64
N GLU A 61 -33.63 16.68 20.27
CA GLU A 61 -34.44 16.54 21.48
C GLU A 61 -33.60 16.63 22.77
N ASN A 62 -32.33 17.04 22.65
CA ASN A 62 -31.38 17.17 23.77
C ASN A 62 -31.01 15.83 24.45
N ASN A 63 -31.18 14.71 23.75
CA ASN A 63 -30.74 13.39 24.20
C ASN A 63 -29.30 13.10 23.74
N GLU A 64 -28.53 12.39 24.57
CA GLU A 64 -27.19 11.92 24.16
C GLU A 64 -27.30 10.64 23.32
N LYS A 65 -26.68 10.63 22.14
CA LYS A 65 -26.52 9.45 21.28
C LYS A 65 -25.03 9.14 21.10
N LEU A 66 -24.68 7.86 21.15
CA LEU A 66 -23.34 7.39 20.82
C LEU A 66 -23.25 7.04 19.33
N VAL A 67 -22.27 7.62 18.64
CA VAL A 67 -22.00 7.40 17.22
C VAL A 67 -20.53 6.99 17.05
N ALA A 68 -20.22 6.22 16.01
CA ALA A 68 -18.86 5.83 15.70
C ALA A 68 -17.97 7.07 15.48
N HIS A 69 -16.75 7.04 16.03
CA HIS A 69 -15.86 8.18 15.94
C HIS A 69 -15.41 8.39 14.48
N PRO A 70 -15.58 9.61 13.91
CA PRO A 70 -15.38 9.86 12.48
C PRO A 70 -13.95 9.58 11.99
N ALA A 71 -12.94 9.72 12.86
CA ALA A 71 -11.55 9.39 12.55
C ALA A 71 -11.34 7.95 12.04
N PHE A 72 -12.15 6.98 12.49
CA PHE A 72 -12.06 5.61 11.97
C PHE A 72 -12.54 5.53 10.52
N LYS A 73 -13.60 6.29 10.16
CA LYS A 73 -14.05 6.38 8.77
C LYS A 73 -12.95 6.98 7.90
N THR A 74 -12.34 8.08 8.34
CA THR A 74 -11.20 8.70 7.64
C THR A 74 -10.03 7.73 7.45
N LEU A 75 -9.70 6.93 8.47
CA LEU A 75 -8.69 5.89 8.35
C LEU A 75 -9.06 4.86 7.28
N PHE A 76 -10.28 4.32 7.31
CA PHE A 76 -10.71 3.29 6.36
C PHE A 76 -10.75 3.81 4.93
N ASP A 77 -11.22 5.04 4.72
CA ASP A 77 -11.24 5.68 3.40
C ASP A 77 -9.80 5.85 2.85
N ALA A 78 -8.86 6.30 3.70
CA ALA A 78 -7.45 6.45 3.32
C ALA A 78 -6.74 5.10 3.08
N LEU A 79 -7.06 4.08 3.89
CA LEU A 79 -6.56 2.71 3.71
C LEU A 79 -7.02 2.13 2.37
N GLU A 80 -8.30 2.30 2.03
CA GLU A 80 -8.87 1.80 0.78
C GLU A 80 -8.27 2.50 -0.44
N ALA A 81 -8.08 3.83 -0.37
CA ALA A 81 -7.38 4.57 -1.41
C ALA A 81 -5.95 4.05 -1.62
N THR A 82 -5.20 3.88 -0.53
CA THR A 82 -3.82 3.36 -0.58
C THR A 82 -3.76 1.95 -1.16
N ARG A 83 -4.72 1.07 -0.80
CA ARG A 83 -4.80 -0.29 -1.34
C ARG A 83 -5.04 -0.32 -2.84
N LYS A 84 -5.89 0.56 -3.36
CA LYS A 84 -6.15 0.68 -4.80
C LYS A 84 -4.90 1.11 -5.56
N GLN A 85 -4.21 2.12 -5.05
CA GLN A 85 -2.96 2.60 -5.66
C GLN A 85 -1.86 1.52 -5.64
N LEU A 86 -1.69 0.79 -4.53
CA LEU A 86 -0.76 -0.34 -4.47
C LEU A 86 -1.11 -1.47 -5.45
N ARG A 87 -2.40 -1.72 -5.68
CA ARG A 87 -2.86 -2.71 -6.65
C ARG A 87 -2.59 -2.27 -8.09
N GLU A 88 -2.80 -0.99 -8.39
CA GLU A 88 -2.50 -0.40 -9.71
C GLU A 88 -0.99 -0.50 -10.04
N LEU A 89 -0.12 -0.34 -9.04
CA LEU A 89 1.33 -0.50 -9.19
C LEU A 89 1.81 -1.96 -9.16
N GLY A 90 0.93 -2.95 -8.99
CA GLY A 90 1.34 -4.34 -8.91
C GLY A 90 2.17 -4.68 -7.66
N LEU A 91 2.01 -3.92 -6.57
CA LEU A 91 2.75 -4.14 -5.31
C LEU A 91 1.97 -4.99 -4.30
N THR A 92 1.06 -5.84 -4.76
CA THR A 92 0.24 -6.70 -3.91
C THR A 92 0.75 -8.15 -3.91
N LEU A 93 0.34 -8.95 -2.91
CA LEU A 93 0.75 -10.36 -2.82
C LEU A 93 0.43 -11.16 -4.08
N GLN A 94 -0.66 -10.85 -4.78
CA GLN A 94 -1.03 -11.53 -6.03
C GLN A 94 0.00 -11.33 -7.15
N THR A 95 0.67 -10.19 -7.17
CA THR A 95 1.69 -9.83 -8.17
C THR A 95 3.12 -10.10 -7.68
N LEU A 96 3.33 -10.17 -6.36
CA LEU A 96 4.59 -10.64 -5.77
C LEU A 96 4.79 -12.16 -5.94
N ALA A 97 3.71 -12.94 -5.89
CA ALA A 97 3.76 -14.40 -6.04
C ALA A 97 4.10 -14.86 -7.48
N SER A 98 3.96 -13.98 -8.48
CA SER A 98 4.39 -14.25 -9.87
C SER A 98 5.88 -13.99 -10.12
N GLY A 99 6.64 -13.60 -9.09
CA GLY A 99 8.08 -13.33 -9.16
C GLY A 99 8.98 -14.39 -8.51
N GLU A 100 8.42 -15.48 -7.97
CA GLU A 100 9.23 -16.69 -7.76
C GLU A 100 9.63 -17.16 -9.16
N ALA A 101 10.94 -17.23 -9.42
CA ALA A 101 11.51 -17.61 -10.70
C ALA A 101 10.70 -18.75 -11.30
N ASP A 102 10.14 -18.50 -12.48
CA ASP A 102 9.35 -19.48 -13.20
C ASP A 102 10.20 -20.75 -13.30
N GLU A 103 9.80 -21.82 -12.61
CA GLU A 103 10.54 -23.09 -12.53
C GLU A 103 10.90 -23.58 -13.94
N VAL A 104 10.10 -23.19 -14.94
CA VAL A 104 10.32 -23.45 -16.36
C VAL A 104 11.56 -22.72 -16.90
N THR A 105 11.85 -21.49 -16.47
CA THR A 105 13.07 -20.77 -16.88
C THR A 105 14.33 -21.36 -16.26
N GLU A 106 14.27 -21.80 -14.99
CA GLU A 106 15.39 -22.51 -14.35
C GLU A 106 15.64 -23.88 -15.03
N LEU A 107 14.57 -24.61 -15.37
CA LEU A 107 14.66 -25.87 -16.12
C LEU A 107 15.22 -25.67 -17.55
N ILE A 108 14.83 -24.60 -18.25
CA ILE A 108 15.38 -24.28 -19.58
C ILE A 108 16.88 -23.96 -19.48
N ASP A 109 17.30 -23.20 -18.48
CA ASP A 109 18.72 -22.87 -18.27
C ASP A 109 19.55 -24.10 -17.84
N GLU A 110 18.95 -25.06 -17.12
CA GLU A 110 19.60 -26.32 -16.76
C GLU A 110 19.74 -27.25 -17.96
N VAL A 111 18.70 -27.34 -18.80
CA VAL A 111 18.73 -28.13 -20.06
C VAL A 111 19.71 -27.54 -21.06
N ASN A 112 19.74 -26.21 -21.24
CA ASN A 112 20.69 -25.55 -22.13
C ASN A 112 22.15 -25.73 -21.68
N LYS A 113 22.41 -25.83 -20.37
CA LYS A 113 23.76 -26.15 -19.84
C LYS A 113 24.15 -27.62 -20.03
N ALA A 114 23.19 -28.52 -20.20
CA ALA A 114 23.45 -29.94 -20.41
C ALA A 114 23.79 -30.26 -21.89
N ASP A 115 23.27 -29.49 -22.84
CA ASP A 115 23.55 -29.64 -24.28
C ASP A 115 24.94 -29.14 -24.70
N ASP A 116 25.64 -28.36 -23.87
CA ASP A 116 27.03 -27.92 -24.12
C ASP A 116 28.10 -29.00 -23.76
N TYR A 117 27.68 -30.22 -23.41
CA TYR A 117 28.55 -31.36 -23.07
C TYR A 117 28.49 -32.54 -24.09
N GLU A 118 28.18 -32.28 -25.36
CA GLU A 118 28.47 -33.18 -26.50
C GLU A 118 29.43 -32.54 -27.52
#